data_AF-A0A0M8SZT5-F1
#
_entry.id   AF-A0A0M8SZT5-F1
#
_cell.length_a   1.000
_cell.length_b   1.000
_cell.length_c   1.000
_cell.angle_alpha   90.00
_cell.angle_beta   90.00
_cell.angle_gamma   90.00
#
_symmetry.space_group_name_H-M   'P 1'
#
loop_
_entity.id
_entity.type
_entity.pdbx_description
1 polymer ?
#
loop_
_entity_poly.entity_id
_entity_poly.type
_entity_poly.pdbx_seq_one_letter_code
_entity_poly.pdbx_strand_id
1 'polypeptide(L)'
;MQLNQAPAEGGSSGGASPADLKSNRKTWIRVGEGIAGLKGGVGKALTKLADGQAGLGDTTGSVSAAAQKELYDSWKKYVSDVRGRCEALGGLLQQAGHDLSKSDKEALADLKRLQVNYEDTKPVGGQSKDK
;
A
#
# COMPACT_ATOMS: atom_id res chain seq x y z
N MET A 1 -6.86 20.51 38.42
CA MET A 1 -7.26 20.79 37.03
C MET A 1 -7.58 19.46 36.38
N GLN A 2 -8.87 19.14 36.24
CA GLN A 2 -9.37 17.92 35.62
C GLN A 2 -9.40 18.13 34.09
N LEU A 3 -8.76 17.24 33.34
CA LEU A 3 -8.88 17.22 31.89
C LEU A 3 -10.12 16.39 31.51
N ASN A 4 -10.99 17.03 30.76
CA ASN A 4 -12.30 16.57 30.32
C ASN A 4 -12.26 15.15 29.75
N GLN A 5 -13.13 14.28 30.28
CA GLN A 5 -13.47 13.02 29.65
C GLN A 5 -14.33 13.32 28.41
N ALA A 6 -13.82 12.94 27.24
CA ALA A 6 -14.63 12.87 26.02
C ALA A 6 -15.52 11.61 26.07
N PRO A 7 -16.71 11.61 25.45
CA PRO A 7 -17.63 10.48 25.49
C PRO A 7 -17.00 9.24 24.86
N ALA A 8 -17.36 8.07 25.38
CA ALA A 8 -17.07 6.79 24.76
C ALA A 8 -17.79 6.72 23.41
N GLU A 9 -17.10 7.11 22.34
CA GLU A 9 -17.53 6.83 20.98
C GLU A 9 -17.55 5.30 20.83
N GLY A 10 -18.76 4.78 20.66
CA GLY A 10 -19.05 3.37 20.37
C GLY A 10 -18.42 2.96 19.05
N GLY A 11 -17.12 2.69 19.07
CA GLY A 11 -16.41 2.02 18.00
C GLY A 11 -16.79 0.55 18.06
N SER A 12 -17.65 0.12 17.14
CA SER A 12 -17.92 -1.29 16.86
C SER A 12 -16.61 -2.06 16.77
N SER A 13 -16.23 -2.71 17.88
CA SER A 13 -15.13 -3.66 17.93
C SER A 13 -15.63 -4.98 17.34
N GLY A 14 -16.00 -4.94 16.06
CA GLY A 14 -16.15 -6.13 15.24
C GLY A 14 -14.76 -6.63 14.90
N GLY A 15 -14.07 -7.21 15.88
CA GLY A 15 -12.87 -8.00 15.65
C GLY A 15 -13.27 -9.17 14.76
N ALA A 16 -13.04 -9.03 13.45
CA ALA A 16 -13.33 -10.08 12.49
C ALA A 16 -12.47 -11.30 12.87
N SER A 17 -13.15 -12.37 13.29
CA SER A 17 -12.45 -13.62 13.58
C SER A 17 -12.00 -14.24 12.25
N PRO A 18 -10.89 -15.00 12.21
CA PRO A 18 -10.42 -15.66 10.99
C PRO A 18 -11.47 -16.58 10.31
N ALA A 19 -12.47 -17.03 11.08
CA ALA A 19 -13.61 -17.81 10.59
C ALA A 19 -14.61 -16.99 9.73
N ASP A 20 -14.72 -15.67 9.96
CA ASP A 20 -15.67 -14.79 9.25
C ASP A 20 -15.29 -14.55 7.78
N LEU A 21 -14.03 -14.79 7.43
CA LEU A 21 -13.52 -14.64 6.07
C LEU A 21 -13.93 -15.81 5.15
N LYS A 22 -14.29 -16.98 5.69
CA LYS A 22 -14.65 -18.16 4.89
C LYS A 22 -16.02 -18.09 4.21
N SER A 23 -16.90 -17.18 4.64
CA SER A 23 -18.32 -17.19 4.22
C SER A 23 -18.81 -15.90 3.56
N ASN A 24 -18.00 -14.85 3.48
CA ASN A 24 -18.53 -13.53 3.15
C ASN A 24 -17.89 -12.96 1.87
N ARG A 25 -18.41 -13.38 0.72
CA ARG A 25 -18.16 -12.76 -0.61
C ARG A 25 -18.11 -11.23 -0.52
N LYS A 26 -19.08 -10.64 0.19
CA LYS A 26 -19.19 -9.18 0.30
C LYS A 26 -18.00 -8.59 1.06
N THR A 27 -17.44 -9.31 2.02
CA THR A 27 -16.21 -8.90 2.72
C THR A 27 -15.03 -8.88 1.77
N TRP A 28 -14.79 -9.95 0.99
CA TRP A 28 -13.67 -9.99 0.05
C TRP A 28 -13.76 -8.90 -1.03
N ILE A 29 -14.95 -8.70 -1.60
CA ILE A 29 -15.20 -7.60 -2.55
C ILE A 29 -14.92 -6.25 -1.89
N ARG A 30 -15.50 -5.98 -0.70
CA ARG A 30 -15.34 -4.70 0.00
C ARG A 30 -13.89 -4.40 0.38
N VAL A 31 -13.16 -5.40 0.89
CA VAL A 31 -11.74 -5.24 1.22
C VAL A 31 -10.93 -4.98 -0.04
N GLY A 32 -11.21 -5.70 -1.13
CA GLY A 32 -10.56 -5.49 -2.42
C GLY A 32 -10.83 -4.10 -3.01
N GLU A 33 -12.07 -3.61 -2.94
CA GLU A 33 -12.44 -2.23 -3.32
C GLU A 33 -11.69 -1.19 -2.49
N GLY A 34 -11.61 -1.37 -1.18
CA GLY A 34 -10.88 -0.46 -0.28
C GLY A 34 -9.40 -0.38 -0.65
N ILE A 35 -8.75 -1.53 -0.87
CA ILE A 35 -7.33 -1.60 -1.23
C ILE A 35 -7.09 -1.04 -2.64
N ALA A 36 -7.93 -1.39 -3.62
CA ALA A 36 -7.85 -0.82 -4.96
C ALA A 36 -8.05 0.71 -4.93
N GLY A 37 -8.90 1.22 -4.04
CA GLY A 37 -9.14 2.65 -3.83
C GLY A 37 -7.90 3.42 -3.36
N LEU A 38 -7.00 2.79 -2.60
CA LEU A 38 -5.74 3.40 -2.16
C LEU A 38 -4.88 3.85 -3.35
N LYS A 39 -4.97 3.17 -4.51
CA LYS A 39 -4.20 3.52 -5.72
C LYS A 39 -4.46 4.95 -6.19
N GLY A 40 -5.65 5.50 -5.90
CA GLY A 40 -6.00 6.89 -6.21
C GLY A 40 -5.23 7.90 -5.35
N GLY A 41 -5.14 7.66 -4.04
CA GLY A 41 -4.34 8.49 -3.13
C GLY A 41 -2.85 8.42 -3.45
N VAL A 42 -2.34 7.22 -3.71
CA VAL A 42 -0.95 7.00 -4.11
C VAL A 42 -0.65 7.66 -5.47
N GLY A 43 -1.59 7.61 -6.43
CA GLY A 43 -1.49 8.32 -7.70
C GLY A 43 -1.36 9.83 -7.53
N LYS A 44 -2.14 10.44 -6.63
CA LYS A 44 -2.01 11.87 -6.29
C LYS A 44 -0.65 12.20 -5.69
N ALA A 45 -0.09 11.30 -4.88
CA ALA A 45 1.25 11.48 -4.33
C ALA A 45 2.34 11.43 -5.41
N LEU A 46 2.22 10.54 -6.41
CA LEU A 46 3.11 10.51 -7.58
C LEU A 46 3.05 11.81 -8.39
N THR A 47 1.86 12.37 -8.60
CA THR A 47 1.71 13.68 -9.25
C THR A 47 2.44 14.76 -8.48
N LYS A 48 2.21 14.86 -7.16
CA LYS A 48 2.90 15.85 -6.31
C LYS A 48 4.42 15.68 -6.32
N LEU A 49 4.91 14.44 -6.37
CA LEU A 49 6.34 14.16 -6.46
C LEU A 49 6.91 14.66 -7.79
N ALA A 50 6.22 14.40 -8.91
CA ALA A 50 6.62 14.89 -10.23
C ALA A 50 6.58 16.42 -10.32
N ASP A 51 5.55 17.04 -9.76
CA ASP A 51 5.41 18.50 -9.71
C ASP A 51 6.54 19.13 -8.88
N GLY A 52 6.90 18.53 -7.74
CA GLY A 52 8.01 18.99 -6.90
C GLY A 52 9.39 18.85 -7.55
N GLN A 53 9.55 17.94 -8.51
CA GLN A 53 10.77 17.78 -9.30
C GLN A 53 10.88 18.78 -10.46
N ALA A 54 9.74 19.35 -10.88
CA ALA A 54 9.70 20.23 -12.03
C ALA A 54 10.64 21.44 -11.81
N GLY A 55 11.43 21.74 -12.84
CA GLY A 55 12.37 22.87 -12.81
C GLY A 55 13.78 22.58 -12.34
N LEU A 56 14.13 21.35 -11.91
CA LEU A 56 15.53 21.01 -11.58
C LEU A 56 16.49 21.17 -12.79
N GLY A 57 16.00 20.92 -14.00
CA GLY A 57 16.81 21.06 -15.22
C GLY A 57 17.96 20.04 -15.31
N ASP A 58 19.01 20.41 -16.03
CA ASP A 58 20.25 19.62 -16.10
C ASP A 58 21.01 19.70 -14.75
N THR A 59 21.48 18.55 -14.27
CA THR A 59 22.19 18.42 -12.99
C THR A 59 23.71 18.55 -13.13
N THR A 60 24.22 18.75 -14.35
CA THR A 60 25.65 18.90 -14.63
C THR A 60 26.26 20.02 -13.79
N GLY A 61 27.34 19.70 -13.07
CA GLY A 61 28.07 20.66 -12.23
C GLY A 61 27.51 20.87 -10.83
N SER A 62 26.42 20.20 -10.44
CA SER A 62 25.85 20.27 -9.08
C SER A 62 25.63 18.88 -8.47
N VAL A 63 26.47 18.53 -7.50
CA VAL A 63 26.38 17.25 -6.77
C VAL A 63 25.07 17.14 -5.99
N SER A 64 24.58 18.24 -5.43
CA SER A 64 23.29 18.25 -4.70
C SER A 64 22.10 18.07 -5.63
N ALA A 65 22.15 18.63 -6.86
CA ALA A 65 21.11 18.42 -7.85
C ALA A 65 21.08 16.95 -8.35
N ALA A 66 22.26 16.35 -8.58
CA ALA A 66 22.35 14.94 -8.95
C ALA A 66 21.80 14.02 -7.84
N ALA A 67 22.20 14.24 -6.58
CA ALA A 67 21.70 13.48 -5.44
C ALA A 67 20.18 13.65 -5.25
N GLN A 68 19.66 14.86 -5.45
CA GLN A 68 18.22 15.12 -5.39
C GLN A 68 17.47 14.33 -6.48
N LYS A 69 18.00 14.28 -7.72
CA LYS A 69 17.42 13.51 -8.82
C LYS A 69 17.38 12.02 -8.52
N GLU A 70 18.46 11.47 -7.98
CA GLU A 70 18.51 10.06 -7.55
C GLU A 70 17.46 9.74 -6.48
N LEU A 71 17.31 10.62 -5.48
CA LEU A 71 16.27 10.48 -4.47
C LEU A 71 14.87 10.51 -5.09
N TYR A 72 14.60 11.46 -5.98
CA TYR A 72 13.34 11.53 -6.70
C TYR A 72 13.05 10.25 -7.48
N ASP A 73 14.00 9.75 -8.26
CA ASP A 73 13.82 8.53 -9.06
C ASP A 73 13.55 7.31 -8.16
N SER A 74 14.24 7.21 -7.02
CA SER A 74 14.00 6.18 -6.01
C SER A 74 12.59 6.27 -5.41
N TRP A 75 12.16 7.46 -4.97
CA TRP A 75 10.82 7.67 -4.41
C TRP A 75 9.72 7.42 -5.45
N LYS A 76 9.93 7.87 -6.69
CA LYS A 76 8.99 7.66 -7.79
C LYS A 76 8.81 6.17 -8.06
N LYS A 77 9.90 5.40 -8.09
CA LYS A 77 9.85 3.95 -8.23
C LYS A 77 9.08 3.31 -7.09
N TYR A 78 9.46 3.59 -5.84
CA TYR A 78 8.81 2.99 -4.67
C TYR A 78 7.30 3.26 -4.63
N VAL A 79 6.88 4.52 -4.80
CA VAL A 79 5.46 4.90 -4.74
C VAL A 79 4.68 4.31 -5.93
N SER A 80 5.32 4.17 -7.11
CA SER A 80 4.72 3.48 -8.26
C SER A 80 4.50 1.99 -8.00
N ASP A 81 5.49 1.33 -7.39
CA ASP A 81 5.41 -0.09 -7.04
C ASP A 81 4.31 -0.32 -5.97
N VAL A 82 4.19 0.56 -4.98
CA VAL A 82 3.08 0.54 -3.99
C VAL A 82 1.72 0.70 -4.68
N ARG A 83 1.60 1.65 -5.63
CA ARG A 83 0.35 1.83 -6.40
C ARG A 83 -0.03 0.55 -7.15
N GLY A 84 0.94 -0.09 -7.80
CA GLY A 84 0.75 -1.36 -8.50
C GLY A 84 0.30 -2.47 -7.55
N ARG A 85 0.89 -2.55 -6.36
CA ARG A 85 0.51 -3.53 -5.34
C ARG A 85 -0.93 -3.34 -4.86
N CYS A 86 -1.36 -2.11 -4.61
CA CYS A 86 -2.75 -1.82 -4.26
C CYS A 86 -3.72 -2.29 -5.35
N GLU A 87 -3.39 -2.06 -6.63
CA GLU A 87 -4.20 -2.51 -7.76
C GLU A 87 -4.25 -4.05 -7.86
N ALA A 88 -3.10 -4.71 -7.81
CA ALA A 88 -3.03 -6.17 -7.94
C ALA A 88 -3.67 -6.89 -6.74
N LEU A 89 -3.40 -6.45 -5.51
CA LEU A 89 -4.03 -7.03 -4.32
C LEU A 89 -5.53 -6.79 -4.30
N GLY A 90 -5.97 -5.55 -4.59
CA GLY A 90 -7.39 -5.21 -4.63
C GLY A 90 -8.16 -6.06 -5.65
N GLY A 91 -7.60 -6.22 -6.86
CA GLY A 91 -8.19 -7.05 -7.92
C GLY A 91 -8.28 -8.53 -7.55
N LEU A 92 -7.24 -9.10 -6.95
CA LEU A 92 -7.25 -10.50 -6.48
C LEU A 92 -8.33 -10.75 -5.43
N LEU A 93 -8.50 -9.83 -4.48
CA LEU A 93 -9.49 -9.95 -3.42
C LEU A 93 -10.93 -9.80 -3.95
N GLN A 94 -11.15 -8.87 -4.88
CA GLN A 94 -12.42 -8.76 -5.59
C GLN A 94 -12.74 -10.05 -6.35
N GLN A 95 -11.75 -10.60 -7.08
CA GLN A 95 -11.92 -11.83 -7.84
C GLN A 95 -12.21 -13.03 -6.93
N ALA A 96 -11.54 -13.15 -5.79
CA ALA A 96 -11.82 -14.19 -4.79
C ALA A 96 -13.24 -14.08 -4.23
N GLY A 97 -13.79 -12.87 -4.07
CA GLY A 97 -15.19 -12.68 -3.68
C GLY A 97 -16.18 -13.04 -4.79
N HIS A 98 -15.87 -12.71 -6.05
CA HIS A 98 -16.73 -12.99 -7.20
C HIS A 98 -16.78 -14.47 -7.57
N ASP A 99 -15.64 -15.16 -7.51
CA ASP A 99 -15.49 -16.52 -7.98
C ASP A 99 -15.97 -17.53 -6.92
N LEU A 100 -17.24 -17.92 -7.03
CA LEU A 100 -17.88 -18.87 -6.11
C LEU A 100 -17.30 -20.30 -6.23
N SER A 101 -16.48 -20.57 -7.26
CA SER A 101 -15.84 -21.86 -7.48
C SER A 101 -14.41 -21.94 -6.93
N LYS A 102 -13.79 -20.80 -6.61
CA LYS A 102 -12.46 -20.76 -6.01
C LYS A 102 -12.51 -21.24 -4.56
N SER A 103 -11.67 -22.23 -4.27
CA SER A 103 -11.40 -22.66 -2.91
C SER A 103 -10.50 -21.66 -2.17
N ASP A 104 -10.58 -21.64 -0.83
CA ASP A 104 -9.67 -20.89 0.03
C ASP A 104 -8.19 -21.16 -0.30
N LYS A 105 -7.87 -22.38 -0.74
CA LYS A 105 -6.51 -22.78 -1.11
C LYS A 105 -6.01 -22.06 -2.37
N GLU A 106 -6.88 -21.87 -3.36
CA GLU A 106 -6.56 -21.14 -4.58
C GLU A 106 -6.41 -19.64 -4.32
N ALA A 107 -7.30 -19.07 -3.51
CA ALA A 107 -7.17 -17.68 -3.06
C ALA A 107 -5.85 -17.46 -2.29
N LEU A 108 -5.48 -18.39 -1.40
CA LEU A 108 -4.19 -18.35 -0.69
C LEU A 108 -2.99 -18.47 -1.65
N ALA A 109 -3.08 -19.32 -2.66
CA ALA A 109 -2.01 -19.49 -3.66
C ALA A 109 -1.79 -18.21 -4.46
N ASP A 110 -2.86 -17.52 -4.86
CA ASP A 110 -2.77 -16.25 -5.57
C ASP A 110 -2.19 -15.13 -4.69
N LEU A 111 -2.57 -15.06 -3.41
CA LEU A 111 -1.97 -14.13 -2.46
C LEU A 111 -0.47 -14.39 -2.25
N LYS A 112 -0.06 -15.68 -2.16
CA LYS A 112 1.36 -16.04 -2.04
C LYS A 112 2.16 -15.66 -3.29
N ARG A 113 1.60 -15.86 -4.49
CA ARG A 113 2.24 -15.41 -5.75
C ARG A 113 2.41 -13.89 -5.77
N LEU A 114 1.41 -13.15 -5.29
CA LEU A 114 1.51 -11.70 -5.18
C LEU A 114 2.64 -11.27 -4.22
N GLN A 115 2.79 -11.96 -3.09
CA GLN A 115 3.85 -11.67 -2.12
C GLN A 115 5.26 -11.78 -2.73
N VAL A 116 5.49 -12.75 -3.63
CA VAL A 116 6.77 -12.90 -4.35
C VAL A 116 7.06 -11.70 -5.23
N ASN A 117 6.04 -11.11 -5.85
CA ASN A 117 6.19 -9.96 -6.74
C ASN A 117 6.37 -8.63 -6.00
N TYR A 118 6.04 -8.59 -4.71
CA TYR A 118 6.08 -7.40 -3.87
C TYR A 118 6.74 -7.71 -2.53
N GLU A 119 8.01 -8.15 -2.57
CA GLU A 119 8.83 -8.13 -1.36
C GLU A 119 8.86 -6.71 -0.82
N ASP A 120 8.54 -6.56 0.47
CA ASP A 120 8.62 -5.26 1.11
C ASP A 120 10.04 -4.73 0.99
N THR A 121 10.18 -3.46 0.63
CA THR A 121 11.46 -2.77 0.71
C THR A 121 11.96 -2.94 2.14
N LYS A 122 13.14 -3.54 2.30
CA LYS A 122 13.78 -3.62 3.62
C LYS A 122 13.79 -2.21 4.22
N PRO A 123 13.54 -2.06 5.54
CA PRO A 123 13.58 -0.75 6.17
C PRO A 123 14.94 -0.09 5.89
N VAL A 124 14.94 0.95 5.05
CA VAL A 124 16.12 1.73 4.69
C VAL A 124 16.19 2.95 5.60
N GLY A 125 16.76 2.76 6.79
CA GLY A 125 16.94 3.81 7.79
C GLY A 125 16.79 3.28 9.22
N GLY A 126 17.69 3.67 10.12
CA GLY A 126 17.65 3.26 11.52
C GLY A 126 18.29 1.90 11.84
N GLN A 127 18.99 1.27 10.89
CA GLN A 127 19.89 0.18 11.25
C GLN A 127 21.04 0.80 12.07
N SER A 128 21.04 0.54 13.37
CA SER A 128 22.22 0.74 14.21
C SER A 128 23.39 0.09 13.48
N LYS A 129 24.38 0.88 13.06
CA LYS A 129 25.65 0.29 12.70
C LYS A 129 26.13 -0.41 13.97
N ASP A 130 26.22 -1.74 13.91
CA ASP A 130 26.88 -2.50 14.95
C ASP A 130 28.24 -1.86 15.24
N LYS A 131 28.51 -1.75 16.53
CA LYS A 131 29.60 -0.99 17.15
C LYS A 131 30.95 -1.65 16.93
#